data_AF-A0A3B8L9A5-F1
#
_entry.id   AF-A0A3B8L9A5-F1
#
_cell.length_a   1.000
_cell.length_b   1.000
_cell.length_c   1.000
_cell.angle_alpha   90.00
_cell.angle_beta   90.00
_cell.angle_gamma   90.00
#
_symmetry.space_group_name_H-M   'P 1'
#
loop_
_entity.id
_entity.type
_entity.pdbx_description
1 polymer ?
#
loop_
_entity_poly.entity_id
_entity_poly.type
_entity_poly.pdbx_seq_one_letter_code
_entity_poly.pdbx_strand_id
1 'polypeptide(L)'
;TLEERAFAYYDPQQAQWLVEAGTYTLLVGASSRDIRLQQEVTIHSSAKPSPVDRASLLAYYTLSRETSFTRQDFEALLGAPIQQFPPIQKGQYTLNTPLEDLRDSWAGRRLHDIAINEIKKMNKADSETPTSVFMERMVSEMPIRNLLMSGDVPLTRGQLEALVDLLNGRYMKGFIGLLRR
;
A
#
# COMPACT_ATOMS: atom_id res chain seq x y z
N THR A 1 -10.21 7.20 35.26
CA THR A 1 -9.72 8.59 35.27
C THR A 1 -9.05 8.88 33.94
N LEU A 2 -9.02 10.12 33.49
CA LEU A 2 -8.28 10.52 32.28
C LEU A 2 -6.96 11.14 32.73
N GLU A 3 -5.86 10.46 32.41
CA GLU A 3 -4.50 10.95 32.67
C GLU A 3 -4.03 11.85 31.51
N GLU A 4 -2.91 12.55 31.69
CA GLU A 4 -2.33 13.46 30.69
C GLU A 4 -2.23 12.83 29.29
N ARG A 5 -1.90 11.54 29.24
CA ARG A 5 -1.85 10.71 28.03
C ARG A 5 -3.13 10.78 27.18
N ALA A 6 -4.30 10.92 27.79
CA ALA A 6 -5.59 10.98 27.10
C ALA A 6 -5.79 12.26 26.26
N PHE A 7 -4.98 13.29 26.51
CA PHE A 7 -5.02 14.58 25.82
C PHE A 7 -3.83 14.79 24.87
N ALA A 8 -2.91 13.82 24.82
CA ALA A 8 -1.63 13.96 24.15
C ALA A 8 -1.68 13.53 22.68
N TYR A 9 -0.92 14.21 21.84
CA TYR A 9 -0.56 13.77 20.49
C TYR A 9 0.95 13.52 20.40
N TYR A 10 1.38 12.77 19.39
CA TYR A 10 2.80 12.45 19.21
C TYR A 10 3.46 13.49 18.30
N ASP A 11 4.52 14.12 18.78
CA ASP A 11 5.39 14.96 17.99
C ASP A 11 6.53 14.10 17.40
N PRO A 12 6.54 13.85 16.08
CA PRO A 12 7.55 12.99 15.47
C PRO A 12 8.95 13.61 15.45
N GLN A 13 9.08 14.95 15.45
CA GLN A 13 10.38 15.61 15.44
C GLN A 13 11.08 15.51 16.80
N GLN A 14 10.29 15.52 17.87
CA GLN A 14 10.79 15.39 19.24
C GLN A 14 10.72 13.95 19.78
N ALA A 15 10.14 13.04 19.01
CA ALA A 15 9.90 11.64 19.35
C ALA A 15 9.22 11.44 20.72
N GLN A 16 8.27 12.32 21.05
CA GLN A 16 7.62 12.35 22.36
C GLN A 16 6.13 12.68 22.27
N TRP A 17 5.41 12.33 23.32
CA TRP A 17 4.00 12.68 23.47
C TRP A 17 3.86 14.01 24.19
N LEU A 18 3.12 14.94 23.57
CA LEU A 18 2.91 16.29 24.06
C LEU A 18 1.41 16.54 24.25
N VAL A 19 1.07 17.29 25.29
CA VAL A 19 -0.28 17.81 25.49
C VAL A 19 -0.31 19.28 25.11
N GLU A 20 -1.21 19.66 24.22
CA GLU A 20 -1.42 21.05 23.84
C GLU A 20 -2.20 21.77 24.95
N ALA A 21 -1.80 23.00 25.27
CA ALA A 21 -2.60 23.83 26.16
C ALA A 21 -3.86 24.29 25.42
N GLY A 22 -5.04 24.10 26.01
CA GLY A 22 -6.27 24.47 25.36
C GLY A 22 -7.52 23.88 26.01
N THR A 23 -8.66 24.17 25.39
CA THR A 23 -9.95 23.62 25.82
C THR A 23 -10.22 22.33 25.06
N TYR A 24 -10.43 21.25 25.80
CA TYR A 24 -10.82 19.95 25.28
C TYR A 24 -12.28 19.67 25.63
N THR A 25 -13.01 19.09 24.69
CA THR A 25 -14.40 18.68 24.89
C THR A 25 -14.45 17.19 25.19
N LEU A 26 -14.84 16.85 26.42
CA LEU A 26 -15.14 15.48 26.82
C LEU A 26 -16.56 15.14 26.40
N LEU A 27 -16.70 14.13 25.54
CA LEU A 27 -17.98 13.61 25.07
C LEU A 27 -18.21 12.22 25.68
N VAL A 28 -19.35 12.03 26.34
CA VAL A 28 -19.77 10.73 26.89
C VAL A 28 -21.04 10.28 26.19
N GLY A 29 -21.01 9.08 25.61
CA GLY A 29 -22.10 8.54 24.81
C GLY A 29 -22.16 7.03 24.87
N ALA A 30 -23.25 6.45 24.37
CA ALA A 30 -23.35 5.01 24.16
C ALA A 30 -22.66 4.56 22.86
N SER A 31 -22.42 5.50 21.94
CA SER A 31 -21.61 5.30 20.74
C SER A 31 -20.94 6.62 20.34
N SER A 32 -19.98 6.58 19.39
CA SER A 32 -19.36 7.80 18.83
C SER A 32 -20.34 8.72 18.10
N ARG A 33 -21.57 8.27 17.86
CA ARG A 33 -22.64 9.04 17.21
C ARG A 33 -23.82 9.36 18.15
N ASP A 34 -23.91 8.71 19.31
CA ASP A 34 -24.96 8.89 20.32
C ASP A 34 -24.33 9.42 21.61
N ILE A 35 -24.05 10.74 21.61
CA ILE A 35 -23.45 11.48 22.72
C ILE A 35 -24.55 12.03 23.63
N ARG A 36 -24.43 11.80 24.94
CA ARG A 36 -25.45 12.13 25.93
C ARG A 36 -25.00 13.15 26.97
N LEU A 37 -23.70 13.26 27.20
CA LEU A 37 -23.10 14.29 28.07
C LEU A 37 -21.89 14.90 27.37
N GLN A 38 -21.69 16.19 27.59
CA GLN A 38 -20.56 16.96 27.11
C GLN A 38 -20.04 17.86 28.22
N GLN A 39 -18.72 17.94 28.37
CA GLN A 39 -18.08 18.83 29.33
C GLN A 39 -16.79 19.40 28.73
N GLU A 40 -16.57 20.70 28.89
CA GLU A 40 -15.29 21.31 28.54
C GLU A 40 -14.32 21.25 29.71
N VAL A 41 -13.06 20.97 29.41
CA VAL A 41 -11.94 20.97 30.36
C VAL A 41 -10.79 21.76 29.75
N THR A 42 -10.28 22.74 30.48
CA THR A 42 -9.10 23.50 30.08
C THR A 42 -7.86 22.82 30.62
N ILE A 43 -6.95 22.44 29.73
CA ILE A 43 -5.65 21.87 30.07
C ILE A 43 -4.60 22.96 29.94
N HIS A 44 -3.81 23.15 30.99
CA HIS A 44 -2.62 23.99 30.98
C HIS A 44 -1.39 23.10 30.75
N SER A 45 -0.56 23.47 29.78
CA SER A 45 0.66 22.74 29.43
C SER A 45 1.77 23.72 29.10
N SER A 46 3.01 23.36 29.45
CA SER A 46 4.23 24.09 29.05
C SER A 46 4.92 23.44 27.84
N ALA A 47 4.31 22.43 27.23
CA ALA A 47 4.84 21.75 26.06
C ALA A 47 5.02 22.74 24.90
N LYS A 48 6.16 22.64 24.22
CA LYS A 48 6.45 23.44 23.02
C LYS A 48 6.45 22.49 21.82
N PRO A 49 5.42 22.54 20.98
CA PRO A 49 5.36 21.67 19.82
C PRO A 49 6.38 22.11 18.78
N SER A 50 6.83 21.16 17.97
CA SER A 50 7.72 21.47 16.88
C SER A 50 7.02 22.35 15.85
N PRO A 51 7.74 23.32 15.25
CA PRO A 51 7.16 24.17 14.22
C PRO A 51 6.81 23.31 12.99
N VAL A 52 5.61 23.56 12.46
CA VAL A 52 5.17 23.00 11.19
C VAL A 52 5.31 24.07 10.12
N ASP A 53 6.11 23.80 9.11
CA ASP A 53 6.20 24.67 7.94
C ASP A 53 4.96 24.50 7.06
N ARG A 54 3.93 25.31 7.34
CA ARG A 54 2.69 25.27 6.57
C ARG A 54 2.87 25.70 5.11
N ALA A 55 3.91 26.47 4.80
CA ALA A 55 4.15 26.93 3.44
C ALA A 55 4.59 25.77 2.54
N SER A 56 5.48 24.89 3.03
CA SER A 56 5.86 23.66 2.31
C SER A 56 4.75 22.62 2.24
N LEU A 57 3.73 22.71 3.10
CA LEU A 57 2.59 21.79 3.14
C LEU A 57 1.29 22.38 2.57
N LEU A 58 1.37 23.47 1.80
CA LEU A 58 0.20 24.23 1.37
C LEU A 58 -0.84 23.37 0.64
N ALA A 59 -0.40 22.41 -0.18
CA ALA A 59 -1.26 21.45 -0.89
C ALA A 59 -2.16 20.63 0.06
N TYR A 60 -1.69 20.32 1.28
CA TYR A 60 -2.45 19.57 2.28
C TYR A 60 -3.33 20.44 3.17
N TYR A 61 -3.03 21.74 3.28
CA TYR A 61 -3.85 22.69 4.03
C TYR A 61 -4.94 23.35 3.16
N THR A 62 -4.82 23.28 1.83
CA THR A 62 -5.76 23.90 0.88
C THR A 62 -6.33 22.86 -0.07
N LEU A 63 -7.18 21.98 0.46
CA LEU A 63 -7.81 20.91 -0.32
C LEU A 63 -8.97 21.44 -1.16
N SER A 64 -8.99 21.04 -2.43
CA SER A 64 -10.06 21.28 -3.38
C SER A 64 -10.33 20.01 -4.19
N ARG A 65 -11.45 19.96 -4.92
CA ARG A 65 -11.73 18.82 -5.81
C ARG A 65 -10.71 18.66 -6.94
N GLU A 66 -9.98 19.72 -7.26
CA GLU A 66 -8.98 19.76 -8.33
C GLU A 66 -7.55 19.59 -7.79
N THR A 67 -7.37 19.51 -6.46
CA THR A 67 -6.06 19.35 -5.86
C THR A 67 -5.48 18.00 -6.29
N SER A 68 -4.35 18.07 -7.00
CA SER A 68 -3.50 16.92 -7.29
C SER A 68 -2.23 17.03 -6.46
N PHE A 69 -1.74 15.89 -5.96
CA PHE A 69 -0.51 15.84 -5.18
C PHE A 69 0.62 15.39 -6.08
N THR A 70 1.69 16.18 -6.10
CA THR A 70 2.94 15.79 -6.72
C THR A 70 3.75 14.92 -5.76
N ARG A 71 4.77 14.24 -6.30
CA ARG A 71 5.79 13.58 -5.48
C ARG A 71 6.43 14.54 -4.49
N GLN A 72 6.72 15.76 -4.92
CA GLN A 72 7.39 16.77 -4.09
C GLN A 72 6.50 17.20 -2.91
N ASP A 73 5.19 17.33 -3.12
CA ASP A 73 4.26 17.62 -2.03
C ASP A 73 4.31 16.53 -0.96
N PHE A 74 4.30 15.27 -1.38
CA PHE A 74 4.39 14.15 -0.45
C PHE A 74 5.76 14.06 0.23
N GLU A 75 6.86 14.35 -0.46
CA GLU A 75 8.20 14.40 0.13
C GLU A 75 8.32 15.51 1.19
N ALA A 76 7.69 16.66 0.95
CA ALA A 76 7.57 17.73 1.94
C ALA A 76 6.79 17.26 3.19
N LEU A 77 5.69 16.54 3.01
CA LEU A 77 4.92 15.95 4.11
C LEU A 77 5.70 14.87 4.86
N LEU A 78 6.42 14.02 4.13
CA LEU A 78 7.23 12.93 4.68
C LEU A 78 8.45 13.46 5.45
N GLY A 79 8.93 14.66 5.10
CA GLY A 79 10.16 15.25 5.63
C GLY A 79 11.43 14.60 5.07
N ALA A 80 11.31 13.79 4.03
CA ALA A 80 12.42 13.09 3.39
C ALA A 80 12.08 12.77 1.91
N PRO A 81 13.08 12.63 1.03
CA PRO A 81 12.85 12.18 -0.32
C PRO A 81 12.30 10.75 -0.33
N ILE A 82 11.38 10.44 -1.26
CA ILE A 82 10.90 9.09 -1.43
C ILE A 82 12.06 8.24 -1.96
N GLN A 83 12.38 7.17 -1.24
CA GLN A 83 13.35 6.20 -1.71
C GLN A 83 12.80 5.51 -2.96
N GLN A 84 13.53 5.61 -4.07
CA GLN A 84 13.25 4.81 -5.26
C GLN A 84 13.88 3.45 -5.05
N PHE A 85 13.04 2.42 -4.90
CA PHE A 85 13.53 1.05 -5.02
C PHE A 85 13.79 0.79 -6.50
N PRO A 86 14.97 0.26 -6.87
CA PRO A 86 15.21 -0.14 -8.24
C PRO A 86 14.15 -1.18 -8.64
N PRO A 87 13.67 -1.15 -9.88
CA PRO A 87 12.71 -2.15 -10.35
C PRO A 87 13.31 -3.55 -10.17
N ILE A 88 12.46 -4.51 -9.81
CA ILE A 88 12.88 -5.90 -9.65
C ILE A 88 13.31 -6.43 -11.02
N GLN A 89 14.54 -6.90 -11.14
CA GLN A 89 15.08 -7.38 -12.42
C GLN A 89 15.05 -8.91 -12.52
N LYS A 90 15.16 -9.40 -13.75
CA LYS A 90 15.38 -10.83 -14.02
C LYS A 90 16.55 -11.36 -13.20
N GLY A 91 16.29 -12.40 -12.41
CA GLY A 91 17.26 -12.99 -11.47
C GLY A 91 16.92 -12.75 -10.00
N GLN A 92 16.03 -11.78 -9.73
CA GLN A 92 15.59 -11.37 -8.39
C GLN A 92 14.12 -11.73 -8.11
N TYR A 93 13.40 -12.33 -9.07
CA TYR A 93 12.00 -12.66 -8.90
C TYR A 93 11.81 -13.70 -7.79
N THR A 94 10.74 -13.54 -7.03
CA THR A 94 10.31 -14.46 -5.96
C THR A 94 8.84 -14.81 -6.16
N LEU A 95 8.33 -15.74 -5.35
CA LEU A 95 6.89 -16.02 -5.30
C LEU A 95 6.03 -14.80 -4.93
N ASN A 96 6.64 -13.78 -4.30
CA ASN A 96 5.98 -12.55 -3.88
C ASN A 96 6.16 -11.39 -4.87
N THR A 97 6.83 -11.62 -6.00
CA THR A 97 6.96 -10.61 -7.05
C THR A 97 5.60 -10.41 -7.75
N PRO A 98 5.11 -9.16 -7.88
CA PRO A 98 3.93 -8.83 -8.69
C PRO A 98 4.05 -9.31 -10.13
N LEU A 99 2.92 -9.65 -10.77
CA LEU A 99 2.92 -10.06 -12.18
C LEU A 99 3.42 -8.96 -13.12
N GLU A 100 3.13 -7.69 -12.79
CA GLU A 100 3.58 -6.53 -13.58
C GLU A 100 5.11 -6.40 -13.63
N ASP A 101 5.79 -6.71 -12.52
CA ASP A 101 7.25 -6.62 -12.41
C ASP A 101 8.00 -7.71 -13.20
N LEU A 102 7.30 -8.69 -13.77
CA LEU A 102 7.92 -9.76 -14.58
C LEU A 102 8.13 -9.36 -16.05
N ARG A 103 7.57 -8.22 -16.45
CA ARG A 103 7.49 -7.77 -17.85
C ARG A 103 8.84 -7.42 -18.47
N ASP A 104 9.92 -7.43 -17.70
CA ASP A 104 11.29 -7.29 -18.22
C ASP A 104 11.75 -8.54 -19.00
N SER A 105 11.16 -9.71 -18.73
CA SER A 105 11.49 -10.96 -19.41
C SER A 105 10.41 -11.38 -20.41
N TRP A 106 10.78 -12.04 -21.51
CA TRP A 106 9.79 -12.55 -22.48
C TRP A 106 8.78 -13.52 -21.84
N ALA A 107 9.27 -14.47 -21.03
CA ALA A 107 8.41 -15.44 -20.34
C ALA A 107 7.50 -14.76 -19.31
N GLY A 108 8.01 -13.75 -18.59
CA GLY A 108 7.22 -12.97 -17.64
C GLY A 108 6.15 -12.11 -18.31
N ARG A 109 6.47 -11.46 -19.44
CA ARG A 109 5.47 -10.77 -20.30
C ARG A 109 4.35 -11.71 -20.69
N ARG A 110 4.71 -12.91 -21.17
CA ARG A 110 3.71 -13.91 -21.57
C ARG A 110 2.82 -14.35 -20.40
N LEU A 111 3.37 -14.54 -19.20
CA LEU A 111 2.59 -14.88 -18.01
C LEU A 111 1.64 -13.75 -17.60
N HIS A 112 2.13 -12.51 -17.59
CA HIS A 112 1.30 -11.32 -17.33
C HIS A 112 0.14 -11.23 -18.33
N ASP A 113 0.42 -11.39 -19.64
CA ASP A 113 -0.59 -11.38 -20.69
C ASP A 113 -1.64 -12.49 -20.52
N ILE A 114 -1.25 -13.69 -20.07
CA ILE A 114 -2.20 -14.78 -19.79
C ILE A 114 -3.15 -14.36 -18.66
N ALA A 115 -2.61 -13.84 -17.56
CA ALA A 115 -3.40 -13.44 -16.39
C ALA A 115 -4.40 -12.31 -16.73
N ILE A 116 -3.95 -11.30 -17.46
CA ILE A 116 -4.81 -10.18 -17.88
C ILE A 116 -5.90 -10.65 -18.85
N ASN A 117 -5.56 -11.48 -19.82
CA ASN A 117 -6.54 -11.99 -20.77
C ASN A 117 -7.60 -12.86 -20.09
N GLU A 118 -7.25 -13.61 -19.05
CA GLU A 118 -8.22 -14.44 -18.34
C GLU A 118 -9.27 -13.60 -17.60
N ILE A 119 -8.83 -12.52 -16.94
CA ILE A 119 -9.74 -11.59 -16.26
C ILE A 119 -10.61 -10.83 -17.25
N LYS A 120 -10.07 -10.45 -18.41
CA LYS A 120 -10.85 -9.85 -19.50
C LYS A 120 -11.95 -10.79 -20.00
N LYS A 121 -11.70 -12.10 -20.10
CA LYS A 121 -12.73 -13.09 -20.46
C LYS A 121 -13.79 -13.24 -19.38
N MET A 122 -13.40 -13.24 -18.10
CA MET A 122 -14.32 -13.35 -16.98
C MET A 122 -15.25 -12.14 -16.87
N ASN A 123 -14.74 -10.96 -17.23
CA ASN A 123 -15.48 -9.70 -17.06
C ASN A 123 -16.60 -9.45 -18.08
N LYS A 124 -16.74 -10.24 -19.16
CA LYS A 124 -17.84 -10.29 -20.17
C LYS A 124 -18.58 -9.00 -20.61
N ALA A 125 -18.19 -7.80 -20.18
CA ALA A 125 -18.89 -6.54 -20.43
C ALA A 125 -17.91 -5.37 -20.27
N ASP A 126 -17.78 -4.58 -21.34
CA ASP A 126 -17.08 -3.31 -21.48
C ASP A 126 -15.67 -3.17 -20.89
N SER A 127 -14.70 -3.23 -21.80
CA SER A 127 -13.26 -3.14 -21.56
C SER A 127 -12.76 -1.81 -20.95
N GLU A 128 -13.64 -0.85 -20.62
CA GLU A 128 -13.24 0.49 -20.15
C GLU A 128 -14.09 1.03 -18.99
N THR A 129 -14.76 0.17 -18.22
CA THR A 129 -15.41 0.61 -16.99
C THR A 129 -14.38 0.87 -15.88
N PRO A 130 -14.62 1.78 -14.92
CA PRO A 130 -13.75 1.91 -13.74
C PRO A 130 -13.51 0.58 -13.02
N THR A 131 -14.50 -0.32 -13.05
CA THR A 131 -14.42 -1.67 -12.51
C THR A 131 -13.44 -2.56 -13.27
N SER A 132 -13.43 -2.54 -14.61
CA SER A 132 -12.49 -3.33 -15.41
C SER A 132 -11.05 -2.86 -15.21
N VAL A 133 -10.83 -1.53 -15.22
CA VAL A 133 -9.52 -0.93 -14.93
C VAL A 133 -9.04 -1.32 -13.54
N PHE A 134 -9.91 -1.25 -12.53
CA PHE A 134 -9.59 -1.67 -11.17
C PHE A 134 -9.19 -3.16 -11.13
N MET A 135 -9.95 -4.04 -11.76
CA MET A 135 -9.64 -5.47 -11.79
C MET A 135 -8.33 -5.79 -12.52
N GLU A 136 -8.03 -5.12 -13.64
CA GLU A 136 -6.76 -5.26 -14.35
C GLU A 136 -5.57 -4.83 -13.48
N ARG A 137 -5.72 -3.72 -12.73
CA ARG A 137 -4.71 -3.28 -11.77
C ARG A 137 -4.53 -4.25 -10.62
N MET A 138 -5.62 -4.75 -10.04
CA MET A 138 -5.54 -5.73 -8.97
C MET A 138 -4.71 -6.94 -9.41
N VAL A 139 -5.00 -7.50 -10.58
CA VAL A 139 -4.35 -8.70 -11.10
C VAL A 139 -2.89 -8.44 -11.45
N SER A 140 -2.57 -7.28 -12.03
CA SER A 140 -1.19 -6.88 -12.32
C SER A 140 -0.34 -6.81 -11.05
N GLU A 141 -0.92 -6.32 -9.95
CA GLU A 141 -0.27 -6.18 -8.65
C GLU A 141 -0.33 -7.47 -7.79
N MET A 142 -1.00 -8.53 -8.26
CA MET A 142 -1.02 -9.80 -7.53
C MET A 142 0.36 -10.46 -7.57
N PRO A 143 0.85 -11.01 -6.45
CA PRO A 143 2.07 -11.79 -6.47
C PRO A 143 1.88 -13.14 -7.18
N ILE A 144 2.94 -13.65 -7.82
CA ILE A 144 2.95 -14.94 -8.56
C ILE A 144 2.36 -16.10 -7.74
N ARG A 145 2.59 -16.13 -6.41
CA ARG A 145 2.06 -17.17 -5.51
C ARG A 145 0.54 -17.35 -5.61
N ASN A 146 -0.20 -16.32 -6.01
CA ASN A 146 -1.65 -16.39 -6.13
C ASN A 146 -2.09 -17.32 -7.27
N LEU A 147 -1.20 -17.70 -8.19
CA LEU A 147 -1.46 -18.76 -9.17
C LEU A 147 -1.65 -20.14 -8.51
N LEU A 148 -1.24 -20.35 -7.25
CA LEU A 148 -1.58 -21.56 -6.50
C LEU A 148 -3.07 -21.63 -6.14
N MET A 149 -3.75 -20.49 -6.15
CA MET A 149 -5.16 -20.37 -5.80
C MET A 149 -6.08 -20.45 -7.03
N SER A 150 -5.53 -20.43 -8.26
CA SER A 150 -6.34 -20.61 -9.47
C SER A 150 -6.75 -22.08 -9.57
N GLY A 151 -8.03 -22.35 -9.31
CA GLY A 151 -8.57 -23.71 -9.14
C GLY A 151 -8.48 -24.61 -10.37
N ASP A 152 -8.26 -24.05 -11.56
CA ASP A 152 -8.25 -24.80 -12.82
C ASP A 152 -6.89 -25.44 -13.16
N VAL A 153 -5.80 -25.01 -12.52
CA VAL A 153 -4.46 -25.60 -12.72
C VAL A 153 -3.92 -26.06 -11.37
N PRO A 154 -3.78 -27.38 -11.13
CA PRO A 154 -3.20 -27.90 -9.91
C PRO A 154 -1.68 -27.68 -9.93
N LEU A 155 -1.25 -26.44 -9.65
CA LEU A 155 0.14 -26.09 -9.42
C LEU A 155 0.49 -26.35 -7.96
N THR A 156 1.49 -27.19 -7.74
CA THR A 156 2.12 -27.31 -6.42
C THR A 156 3.04 -26.11 -6.18
N ARG A 157 3.32 -25.83 -4.91
CA ARG A 157 4.33 -24.81 -4.53
C ARG A 157 5.69 -25.08 -5.19
N GLY A 158 6.13 -26.34 -5.22
CA GLY A 158 7.41 -26.74 -5.82
C GLY A 158 7.47 -26.44 -7.33
N GLN A 159 6.39 -26.71 -8.06
CA GLN A 159 6.30 -26.35 -9.48
C GLN A 159 6.33 -24.84 -9.71
N LEU A 160 5.72 -24.07 -8.81
CA LEU A 160 5.74 -22.61 -8.91
C LEU A 160 7.12 -22.03 -8.58
N GLU A 161 7.83 -22.57 -7.58
CA GLU A 161 9.22 -22.20 -7.28
C GLU A 161 10.14 -22.54 -8.47
N ALA A 162 9.92 -23.69 -9.11
CA ALA A 162 10.63 -24.08 -10.31
C ALA A 162 10.34 -23.13 -11.50
N LEU A 163 9.09 -22.67 -11.65
CA LEU A 163 8.72 -21.64 -12.63
C LEU A 163 9.45 -20.32 -12.35
N VAL A 164 9.52 -19.89 -11.09
CA VAL A 164 10.27 -18.68 -10.70
C VAL A 164 11.76 -18.82 -11.04
N ASP A 165 12.37 -19.99 -10.81
CA ASP A 165 13.75 -20.24 -11.24
C ASP A 165 13.91 -20.12 -12.78
N LEU A 166 12.95 -20.61 -13.58
CA LEU A 166 12.96 -20.42 -15.04
C LEU A 166 12.85 -18.93 -15.42
N LEU A 167 11.93 -18.19 -14.80
CA LEU A 167 11.75 -16.74 -15.03
C LEU A 167 13.02 -15.96 -14.70
N ASN A 168 13.73 -16.37 -13.66
CA ASN A 168 15.03 -15.82 -13.25
C ASN A 168 16.20 -16.25 -14.17
N GLY A 169 15.97 -17.08 -15.18
CA GLY A 169 17.02 -17.58 -16.07
C GLY A 169 17.84 -18.74 -15.51
N ARG A 170 17.43 -19.33 -14.39
CA ARG A 170 18.04 -20.53 -13.79
C ARG A 170 17.44 -21.78 -14.41
N TYR A 171 17.60 -21.93 -15.73
CA TYR A 171 16.87 -22.89 -16.55
C TYR A 171 17.02 -24.34 -16.10
N MET A 172 18.25 -24.78 -15.80
CA MET A 172 18.52 -26.16 -15.34
C MET A 172 17.79 -26.49 -14.04
N LYS A 173 17.88 -25.59 -13.05
CA LYS A 173 17.26 -25.77 -11.74
C LYS A 173 15.73 -25.78 -11.87
N GLY A 174 15.18 -24.85 -12.65
CA GLY A 174 13.74 -24.79 -12.92
C GLY A 174 13.23 -26.04 -13.65
N PHE A 175 13.93 -26.53 -14.67
CA PHE A 175 13.51 -27.72 -15.40
C PHE A 175 13.54 -28.98 -14.52
N ILE A 176 14.61 -29.18 -13.74
CA ILE A 176 14.70 -30.29 -12.78
C ILE A 176 13.61 -30.18 -11.70
N GLY A 177 13.33 -28.96 -11.24
CA GLY A 177 12.28 -28.69 -10.25
C GLY A 177 10.88 -29.03 -10.75
N LEU A 178 10.56 -28.73 -12.01
CA LEU A 178 9.27 -29.08 -12.61
C LEU A 178 9.06 -30.59 -12.79
N LEU A 179 10.14 -31.35 -12.98
CA LEU A 179 10.10 -32.80 -13.13
C LEU A 179 9.99 -33.55 -11.80
N ARG A 180 10.32 -32.89 -10.68
CA ARG A 180 10.17 -33.46 -9.34
C ARG A 180 8.73 -33.18 -8.87
N ARG A 181 7.89 -34.22 -8.93
CA ARG A 181 6.55 -34.22 -8.34
C ARG A 181 6.61 -34.13 -6.82
#